data_AF-A0A2E6G6T7-F1
#
_entry.id   AF-A0A2E6G6T7-F1
#
_cell.length_a   1.000
_cell.length_b   1.000
_cell.length_c   1.000
_cell.angle_alpha   90.00
_cell.angle_beta   90.00
_cell.angle_gamma   90.00
#
_symmetry.space_group_name_H-M   'P 1'
#
loop_
_entity.id
_entity.type
_entity.pdbx_description
1 polymer ?
#
loop_
_entity_poly.entity_id
_entity_poly.type
_entity_poly.pdbx_seq_one_letter_code
_entity_poly.pdbx_strand_id
1 'polypeptide(L)' 'MEDEQKYLWEMLEDIWPTEGKIQQTLIEELEEIEVKRIQLALDQANYNKTHASRELGIGRTLLIHKCKKYGLVA' A
#
# COMPACT_ATOMS: atom_id res chain seq x y z
N MET A 1 -20.16 11.51 -37.37
CA MET A 1 -20.68 11.16 -36.03
C MET A 1 -20.12 9.83 -35.52
N GLU A 2 -20.41 8.66 -36.10
CA GLU A 2 -19.79 7.39 -35.62
C GLU A 2 -18.27 7.35 -35.82
N ASP A 3 -17.77 7.84 -36.96
CA ASP A 3 -16.32 7.88 -37.25
C ASP A 3 -15.56 8.83 -36.31
N GLU A 4 -16.18 9.93 -35.92
CA GLU A 4 -15.59 10.91 -34.99
C GLU A 4 -15.52 10.33 -33.57
N GLN A 5 -16.55 9.60 -33.14
CA GLN A 5 -16.53 8.90 -31.85
C GLN A 5 -15.45 7.82 -31.81
N LYS A 6 -15.28 7.07 -32.91
CA LYS A 6 -14.23 6.06 -33.03
C LYS A 6 -12.83 6.70 -32.97
N TYR A 7 -12.62 7.78 -33.71
CA TYR A 7 -11.36 8.51 -33.71
C TYR A 7 -11.04 9.08 -32.32
N LEU A 8 -12.02 9.66 -31.64
CA LEU A 8 -11.86 10.14 -30.27
C LEU A 8 -11.50 9.03 -29.30
N TRP A 9 -12.08 7.83 -29.45
CA TRP A 9 -11.73 6.69 -28.61
C TRP A 9 -10.33 6.16 -28.85
N GLU A 10 -9.91 6.02 -30.11
CA GLU A 10 -8.54 5.60 -30.45
C GLU A 10 -7.50 6.60 -29.93
N MET A 11 -7.77 7.91 -30.03
CA MET A 11 -6.89 8.94 -29.45
C MET A 11 -6.81 8.86 -27.92
N LEU A 12 -7.92 8.55 -27.26
CA LEU A 12 -7.96 8.43 -25.81
C LEU A 12 -7.23 7.17 -25.32
N GLU A 13 -7.30 6.06 -26.04
CA GLU A 13 -6.51 4.87 -25.76
C GLU A 13 -5.00 5.11 -25.95
N ASP A 14 -4.60 5.95 -26.91
CA ASP A 14 -3.20 6.28 -27.15
C ASP A 14 -2.63 7.27 -26.10
N ILE A 15 -3.41 8.28 -25.70
CA ILE A 15 -2.99 9.29 -24.71
C ILE A 15 -3.07 8.75 -23.27
N TRP A 16 -4.11 7.96 -22.99
CA TRP A 16 -4.30 7.24 -21.74
C TRP A 16 -4.26 5.75 -22.04
N PRO A 17 -3.06 5.18 -22.31
CA PRO A 17 -2.94 3.75 -22.46
C PRO A 17 -3.43 3.14 -21.16
N THR A 18 -4.58 2.47 -21.25
CA THR A 18 -5.14 1.66 -20.18
C THR A 18 -4.32 0.40 -20.10
N GLU A 19 -3.03 0.55 -19.81
CA GLU A 19 -2.28 -0.41 -19.04
C GLU A 19 -2.83 -0.40 -17.60
N GLY A 20 -4.16 -0.60 -17.45
CA GLY A 20 -4.82 -1.01 -16.23
C GLY A 20 -4.47 -2.46 -15.91
N LYS A 21 -3.20 -2.83 -16.11
CA LYS A 21 -2.65 -4.06 -15.59
C LYS A 21 -2.47 -3.80 -14.12
N ILE A 22 -3.20 -4.57 -13.33
CA ILE A 22 -2.96 -4.69 -11.89
C ILE A 22 -1.48 -5.09 -11.75
N GLN A 23 -0.63 -4.12 -11.39
CA GLN A 23 0.82 -4.33 -11.28
C GLN A 23 1.16 -5.16 -10.03
N GLN A 24 0.28 -5.09 -9.02
CA GLN A 24 0.39 -5.79 -7.75
C GLN A 24 -0.99 -6.29 -7.35
N THR A 25 -1.06 -7.52 -6.86
CA THR A 25 -2.28 -8.06 -6.26
C THR A 25 -2.69 -7.20 -5.06
N LEU A 26 -3.97 -7.19 -4.72
CA LEU A 26 -4.49 -6.53 -3.53
C LEU A 26 -3.74 -6.95 -2.25
N ILE A 27 -3.29 -8.20 -2.17
CA ILE A 27 -2.55 -8.73 -1.02
C ILE A 27 -1.18 -8.04 -0.90
N GLU A 28 -0.47 -7.87 -2.01
CA GLU A 28 0.84 -7.20 -2.05
C GLU A 28 0.70 -5.72 -1.69
N GLU A 29 -0.31 -5.02 -2.21
CA GLU A 29 -0.57 -3.61 -1.86
C GLU A 29 -0.89 -3.46 -0.36
N LEU A 30 -1.72 -4.34 0.19
CA LEU A 30 -2.03 -4.35 1.62
C LEU A 30 -0.79 -4.60 2.47
N GLU A 31 0.11 -5.47 2.02
CA GLU A 31 1.38 -5.75 2.70
C GLU A 31 2.30 -4.51 2.69
N GLU A 32 2.40 -3.81 1.56
CA GLU A 32 3.16 -2.56 1.47
C GLU A 32 2.59 -1.47 2.40
N ILE A 33 1.27 -1.27 2.37
CA ILE A 33 0.60 -0.29 3.23
C ILE A 33 0.83 -0.65 4.70
N GLU A 34 0.73 -1.94 5.05
CA GLU A 34 0.97 -2.42 6.39
C GLU A 34 2.41 -2.12 6.86
N VAL A 35 3.41 -2.41 6.02
CA VAL A 35 4.81 -2.10 6.31
C VAL A 35 5.02 -0.60 6.53
N LYS A 36 4.52 0.23 5.61
CA LYS A 36 4.64 1.71 5.68
C LYS A 36 4.02 2.25 6.97
N ARG A 37 2.83 1.76 7.33
CA ARG A 37 2.11 2.19 8.55
C ARG A 37 2.82 1.74 9.82
N ILE A 38 3.32 0.51 9.86
CA ILE A 38 4.08 -0.01 11.02
C ILE A 38 5.35 0.80 11.23
N GLN A 39 6.11 1.05 10.16
CA GLN A 39 7.35 1.83 10.24
C GLN A 39 7.08 3.25 10.74
N LEU A 40 6.08 3.94 10.18
CA LEU A 40 5.72 5.29 10.60
C LEU A 40 5.34 5.36 12.08
N ALA A 41 4.50 4.42 12.55
CA ALA A 41 4.10 4.37 13.95
C ALA A 41 5.27 4.04 14.89
N LEU A 42 6.21 3.21 14.47
CA LEU A 42 7.44 2.95 15.23
C LEU A 42 8.30 4.21 15.32
N ASP A 43 8.51 4.92 14.22
CA ASP A 43 9.31 6.15 14.19
C ASP A 43 8.69 7.24 15.07
N GLN A 44 7.37 7.45 14.96
CA GLN A 44 6.63 8.41 15.79
C GLN A 44 6.65 8.06 17.28
N ALA A 45 6.66 6.76 17.60
CA ALA A 45 6.76 6.27 18.97
C ALA A 45 8.20 6.11 19.49
N ASN A 46 9.23 6.58 18.77
CA ASN A 46 10.64 6.33 19.10
C ASN A 46 10.92 4.84 19.37
N TYR A 47 10.43 3.97 18.49
CA TYR A 47 10.53 2.50 18.57
C TYR A 47 9.87 1.87 19.82
N ASN A 48 9.05 2.63 20.56
CA ASN A 48 8.27 2.11 21.67
C ASN A 48 7.07 1.30 21.15
N LYS A 49 7.24 -0.03 21.13
CA LYS A 49 6.26 -0.99 20.60
C LYS A 49 4.89 -0.91 21.27
N THR A 50 4.82 -0.52 22.55
CA THR A 50 3.54 -0.39 23.28
C THR A 50 2.77 0.84 22.79
N HIS A 51 3.46 1.96 22.57
CA HIS A 51 2.83 3.17 22.03
C HIS A 51 2.46 2.98 20.55
N ALA A 52 3.38 2.46 19.73
CA ALA A 52 3.13 2.18 18.31
C ALA A 52 1.94 1.23 18.12
N SER A 53 1.82 0.16 18.93
CA SER A 53 0.69 -0.76 18.82
C SER A 53 -0.65 -0.11 19.18
N ARG A 54 -0.65 0.80 20.17
CA ARG A 54 -1.84 1.55 20.57
C ARG A 54 -2.26 2.55 19.49
N GLU A 55 -1.31 3.22 18.87
CA GLU A 55 -1.54 4.15 17.75
C GLU A 55 -2.07 3.43 16.50
N LEU A 56 -1.53 2.25 16.19
CA LEU A 56 -2.03 1.41 15.10
C LEU A 56 -3.37 0.71 15.42
N GLY A 57 -3.80 0.71 16.68
CA GLY A 57 -5.02 0.00 17.11
C GLY A 57 -4.90 -1.53 17.06
N ILE A 58 -3.69 -2.08 17.14
CA ILE A 58 -3.44 -3.53 17.10
C ILE A 58 -2.83 -4.04 18.40
N GLY A 59 -2.94 -5.35 18.66
CA GLY A 59 -2.29 -5.97 19.82
C GLY A 59 -0.77 -5.87 19.75
N ARG A 60 -0.11 -5.60 20.88
CA ARG A 60 1.36 -5.51 20.97
C ARG A 60 2.06 -6.78 20.48
N THR A 61 1.52 -7.97 20.82
CA THR A 61 2.04 -9.26 20.35
C THR A 61 1.96 -9.37 18.82
N LEU A 62 0.84 -8.94 18.23
CA LEU A 62 0.65 -8.93 16.78
C LEU A 62 1.65 -7.98 16.09
N LEU A 63 1.84 -6.79 16.64
CA LEU A 63 2.86 -5.85 16.15
C LEU A 63 4.25 -6.50 16.13
N ILE A 64 4.65 -7.16 17.23
CA ILE A 64 5.96 -7.84 17.32
C ILE A 64 6.11 -8.92 16.24
N HIS A 65 5.07 -9.73 16.01
CA HIS A 65 5.10 -10.74 14.94
C HIS A 65 5.25 -10.11 13.56
N LYS A 66 4.50 -9.02 13.28
CA LYS A 66 4.58 -8.30 12.00
C LYS A 66 5.94 -7.63 11.80
N CYS A 67 6.50 -6.99 12.83
CA CYS A 67 7.85 -6.42 12.77
C CYS A 67 8.91 -7.49 12.42
N LYS A 68 8.78 -8.70 12.98
CA LYS A 68 9.68 -9.83 12.65
C LYS A 68 9.45 -10.34 11.23
N LYS A 69 8.19 -10.49 10.81
CA LYS A 69 7.82 -10.90 9.43
C LYS A 69 8.44 -9.96 8.39
N TYR A 70 8.43 -8.65 8.66
CA TYR A 70 8.87 -7.61 7.74
C TYR A 70 10.31 -7.12 7.93
N GLY A 71 11.04 -7.64 8.93
CA GLY A 71 12.42 -7.22 9.20
C GLY A 71 12.57 -5.75 9.64
N LEU A 72 11.51 -5.14 10.18
CA LEU A 72 11.50 -3.71 10.56
C LEU A 72 12.22 -3.43 11.89
N VAL A 73 12.59 -4.47 12.64
CA VAL A 73 13.30 -4.33 13.91
C VAL A 73 14.22 -5.54 14.12
N ALA A 74 15.48 -5.29 14.50
CA ALA A 74 16.40 -6.30 15.02
C ALA A 74 16.01 -6.72 16.45
#